data_AF-A0A2G2DWE9-F1
#
_entry.id   AF-A0A2G2DWE9-F1
#
_cell.length_a   1.000
_cell.length_b   1.000
_cell.length_c   1.000
_cell.angle_alpha   90.00
_cell.angle_beta   90.00
_cell.angle_gamma   90.00
#
_symmetry.space_group_name_H-M   'P 1'
#
loop_
_entity.id
_entity.type
_entity.pdbx_description
1 polymer ?
#
loop_
_entity_poly.entity_id
_entity_poly.type
_entity_poly.pdbx_seq_one_letter_code
_entity_poly.pdbx_strand_id
1 'polypeptide(L)'
;MAAAVPYRPLGLIKELLESHGLFVTHCYEDLVFIEGNAFLLQMGEKGDDVSLVFNTGCCGDKREEIEQLLIPTGLNLGMKIGAKGSYSLTQNEEDSTISIAFLQETLPP
;
A
#
# COMPACT_ATOMS: atom_id res chain seq x y z
N MET A 1 -7.43 20.41 10.58
CA MET A 1 -6.73 19.56 11.56
C MET A 1 -6.63 18.19 10.92
N ALA A 2 -5.46 17.82 10.39
CA ALA A 2 -5.23 16.46 9.89
C ALA A 2 -5.08 15.55 11.11
N ALA A 3 -5.95 14.55 11.22
CA ALA A 3 -5.92 13.60 12.31
C ALA A 3 -4.65 12.75 12.16
N ALA A 4 -3.80 12.76 13.19
CA ALA A 4 -2.66 11.86 13.26
C ALA A 4 -3.20 10.43 13.23
N VAL A 5 -3.00 9.72 12.13
CA VAL A 5 -3.24 8.28 12.06
C VAL A 5 -2.51 7.67 13.25
N PRO A 6 -3.22 6.99 14.17
CA PRO A 6 -2.59 6.48 15.38
C PRO A 6 -1.47 5.52 14.96
N TYR A 7 -0.23 5.85 15.30
CA TYR A 7 1.03 5.20 14.84
C TYR A 7 1.17 3.69 15.14
N ARG A 8 0.17 3.03 15.74
CA ARG A 8 0.27 1.62 16.17
C ARG A 8 0.16 0.59 15.02
N PRO A 9 -0.77 0.70 14.06
CA PRO A 9 -0.91 -0.25 12.96
C PRO A 9 0.26 -0.16 11.97
N LEU A 10 0.73 1.07 11.70
CA LEU A 10 1.85 1.34 10.80
C LEU A 10 3.14 0.68 11.27
N GLY A 11 3.45 0.72 12.57
CA GLY A 11 4.63 0.06 13.12
C GLY A 11 4.60 -1.47 12.90
N LEU A 12 3.46 -2.10 13.21
CA LEU A 12 3.27 -3.54 13.06
C LEU A 12 3.33 -3.99 11.60
N ILE A 13 2.68 -3.24 10.70
CA ILE A 13 2.74 -3.51 9.26
C ILE A 13 4.16 -3.29 8.74
N LYS A 14 4.87 -2.27 9.20
CA LYS A 14 6.25 -2.03 8.79
C LYS A 14 7.15 -3.19 9.22
N GLU A 15 7.11 -3.61 10.48
CA GLU A 15 7.89 -4.75 10.96
C GLU A 15 7.59 -6.04 10.19
N LEU A 16 6.31 -6.26 9.88
CA LEU A 16 5.89 -7.40 9.06
C LEU A 16 6.50 -7.34 7.65
N LEU A 17 6.37 -6.19 6.99
CA LEU A 17 6.89 -5.99 5.65
C LEU A 17 8.42 -6.18 5.64
N GLU A 18 9.13 -5.58 6.59
CA GLU A 18 10.58 -5.72 6.74
C GLU A 18 10.98 -7.19 6.97
N SER A 19 10.21 -7.96 7.74
CA SER A 19 10.43 -9.40 7.95
C SER A 19 10.28 -10.23 6.66
N HIS A 20 9.58 -9.71 5.66
CA HIS A 20 9.38 -10.34 4.35
C HIS A 20 10.26 -9.71 3.25
N GLY A 21 11.21 -8.86 3.62
CA GLY A 21 12.10 -8.18 2.68
C GLY A 21 11.43 -7.04 1.91
N LEU A 22 10.30 -6.54 2.40
CA LEU A 22 9.54 -5.43 1.84
C LEU A 22 9.82 -4.19 2.69
N PHE A 23 10.72 -3.33 2.24
CA PHE A 23 11.08 -2.14 3.02
C PHE A 23 10.17 -0.97 2.67
N VAL A 24 9.65 -0.26 3.68
CA VAL A 24 8.90 0.97 3.45
C VAL A 24 9.86 2.08 3.04
N THR A 25 9.70 2.63 1.83
CA THR A 25 10.52 3.74 1.31
C THR A 25 9.97 5.10 1.71
N HIS A 26 8.68 5.32 1.51
CA HIS A 26 8.01 6.58 1.84
C HIS A 26 6.67 6.35 2.51
N CYS A 27 6.38 7.11 3.57
CA CYS A 27 5.09 7.12 4.22
C CYS A 27 4.49 8.52 4.10
N TYR A 28 3.43 8.65 3.31
CA TYR A 28 2.52 9.79 3.32
C TYR A 28 1.36 9.44 4.24
N GLU A 29 0.70 10.44 4.85
CA GLU A 29 -0.32 10.32 5.92
C GLU A 29 -0.98 8.94 6.06
N ASP A 30 -1.66 8.46 5.02
CA ASP A 30 -2.28 7.13 4.95
C ASP A 30 -1.68 6.23 3.86
N LEU A 31 -0.72 6.69 3.06
CA LEU A 31 -0.13 5.96 1.94
C LEU A 31 1.31 5.53 2.22
N VAL A 32 1.57 4.23 2.17
CA VAL A 32 2.88 3.62 2.41
C VAL A 32 3.42 3.05 1.10
N PHE A 33 4.56 3.57 0.67
CA PHE A 33 5.33 3.09 -0.48
C PHE A 33 6.33 2.05 -0.04
N ILE A 34 6.43 0.99 -0.83
CA ILE A 34 7.37 -0.10 -0.62
C ILE A 34 8.52 0.01 -1.62
N GLU A 35 9.69 -0.43 -1.18
CA GLU A 35 10.90 -0.53 -1.96
C GLU A 35 10.66 -1.32 -3.26
N GLY A 36 11.19 -0.78 -4.35
CA GLY A 36 10.93 -1.28 -5.70
C GLY A 36 9.66 -0.75 -6.35
N ASN A 37 8.85 0.08 -5.66
CA ASN A 37 7.61 0.67 -6.18
C ASN A 37 6.67 -0.38 -6.82
N ALA A 38 6.71 -1.61 -6.31
CA ALA A 38 5.92 -2.73 -6.82
C ALA A 38 4.45 -2.61 -6.42
N PHE A 39 4.19 -2.08 -5.22
CA PHE A 39 2.87 -1.82 -4.68
C PHE A 39 2.93 -0.74 -3.60
N LEU A 40 1.76 -0.26 -3.20
CA LEU A 40 1.56 0.65 -2.10
C LEU A 40 0.45 0.13 -1.18
N LEU A 41 0.47 0.59 0.06
CA LEU A 41 -0.55 0.30 1.06
C LEU A 41 -1.25 1.60 1.43
N GLN A 42 -2.56 1.62 1.35
CA GLN A 42 -3.39 2.72 1.81
C GLN A 42 -4.07 2.31 3.10
N MET A 43 -3.66 2.90 4.22
CA MET A 43 -4.36 2.81 5.49
C MET A 43 -5.72 3.52 5.38
N GLY A 44 -6.76 2.90 5.92
CA GLY A 44 -8.05 3.53 6.10
C GLY A 44 -8.06 4.39 7.36
N GLU A 45 -9.04 5.29 7.46
CA GLU A 45 -9.17 6.28 8.55
C GLU A 45 -9.16 5.67 9.97
N LYS A 46 -9.51 4.40 10.11
CA LYS A 46 -9.53 3.71 11.41
C LYS A 46 -8.26 2.92 11.72
N GLY A 47 -7.37 2.74 10.75
CA GLY A 47 -6.16 1.91 10.88
C GLY A 47 -6.42 0.40 10.91
N ASP A 48 -7.68 -0.03 10.87
CA ASP A 48 -8.09 -1.43 10.79
C ASP A 48 -8.31 -1.90 9.34
N ASP A 49 -8.37 -0.99 8.38
CA ASP A 49 -8.59 -1.30 6.96
C ASP A 49 -7.34 -0.88 6.18
N VAL A 50 -6.82 -1.76 5.34
CA VAL A 50 -5.62 -1.52 4.54
C VAL A 50 -5.90 -1.96 3.11
N SER A 51 -5.85 -0.99 2.22
CA SER A 51 -6.05 -1.19 0.79
C SER A 51 -4.69 -1.40 0.10
N LEU A 52 -4.48 -2.59 -0.45
CA LEU A 52 -3.32 -2.93 -1.29
C LEU A 52 -3.54 -2.43 -2.71
N VAL A 53 -2.62 -1.63 -3.23
CA VAL A 53 -2.70 -1.15 -4.63
C VAL A 53 -1.39 -1.47 -5.34
N PHE A 54 -1.45 -2.26 -6.40
CA PHE A 54 -0.27 -2.73 -7.10
C PHE A 54 0.14 -1.81 -8.23
N ASN A 55 1.44 -1.64 -8.47
CA ASN A 55 1.88 -0.87 -9.63
C ASN A 55 1.44 -1.60 -10.91
N THR A 56 0.98 -0.87 -11.93
CA THR A 56 0.63 -1.44 -13.25
C THR A 56 1.79 -2.14 -13.93
N GLY A 57 3.03 -1.76 -13.61
CA GLY A 57 4.25 -2.45 -14.05
C GLY A 57 4.59 -3.71 -13.26
N CYS A 58 3.84 -4.04 -12.20
CA CYS A 58 4.08 -5.22 -11.38
C CYS A 58 3.45 -6.47 -12.03
N CYS A 59 4.25 -7.52 -12.25
CA CYS A 59 3.74 -8.81 -12.75
C CYS A 59 2.82 -9.48 -11.72
N GLY A 60 1.75 -10.11 -12.20
CA GLY A 60 0.69 -10.71 -11.37
C GLY A 60 1.18 -11.71 -10.32
N ASP A 61 2.26 -12.45 -10.60
CA ASP A 61 2.84 -13.42 -9.68
C ASP A 61 3.27 -12.79 -8.34
N LYS A 62 3.88 -11.60 -8.37
CA LYS A 62 4.25 -10.87 -7.15
C LYS A 62 3.02 -10.39 -6.40
N ARG A 63 1.96 -10.01 -7.13
CA ARG A 63 0.73 -9.53 -6.53
C ARG A 63 0.06 -10.62 -5.70
N GLU A 64 -0.13 -11.81 -6.27
CA GLU A 64 -0.72 -12.93 -5.54
C GLU A 64 0.12 -13.33 -4.33
N GLU A 65 1.45 -13.38 -4.47
CA GLU A 65 2.35 -13.73 -3.36
C GLU A 65 2.23 -12.73 -2.19
N ILE A 66 2.19 -11.42 -2.51
CA ILE A 66 2.02 -10.36 -1.52
C ILE A 66 0.62 -10.40 -0.88
N GLU A 67 -0.43 -10.65 -1.66
CA GLU A 67 -1.79 -10.80 -1.14
C GLU A 67 -1.90 -12.01 -0.19
N GLN A 68 -1.38 -13.17 -0.58
CA GLN A 68 -1.36 -14.37 0.24
C GLN A 68 -0.53 -14.22 1.52
N LEU A 69 0.42 -13.30 1.53
CA LEU A 69 1.23 -12.97 2.69
C LEU A 69 0.52 -11.97 3.63
N LEU A 70 0.09 -10.84 3.07
CA LEU A 70 -0.43 -9.72 3.83
C LEU A 70 -1.86 -9.98 4.32
N ILE A 71 -2.74 -10.55 3.51
CA ILE A 71 -4.14 -10.78 3.88
C ILE A 71 -4.25 -11.60 5.19
N PRO A 72 -3.69 -12.81 5.30
CA PRO A 72 -3.81 -13.60 6.53
C PRO A 72 -3.05 -12.96 7.70
N THR A 73 -1.94 -12.26 7.45
CA THR A 73 -1.16 -11.67 8.53
C THR A 73 -1.82 -10.44 9.11
N GLY A 74 -2.36 -9.57 8.26
CA GLY A 74 -3.21 -8.46 8.69
C GLY A 74 -4.43 -8.95 9.46
N LEU A 75 -5.07 -10.03 8.99
CA LEU A 75 -6.20 -10.63 9.69
C LEU A 75 -5.83 -11.11 11.11
N ASN A 76 -4.66 -11.74 11.27
CA ASN A 76 -4.14 -12.17 12.57
C ASN A 76 -3.86 -10.99 13.52
N LEU A 77 -3.54 -9.82 12.97
CA LEU A 77 -3.32 -8.59 13.73
C LEU A 77 -4.63 -7.82 14.00
N GLY A 78 -5.77 -8.30 13.50
CA GLY A 78 -7.08 -7.65 13.62
C GLY A 78 -7.36 -6.61 12.54
N MET A 79 -6.57 -6.59 11.46
CA MET A 79 -6.70 -5.68 10.33
C MET A 79 -7.32 -6.38 9.11
N LYS A 80 -8.06 -5.64 8.30
CA LYS A 80 -8.60 -6.08 7.02
C LYS A 80 -7.71 -5.55 5.92
N ILE A 81 -6.94 -6.44 5.32
CA ILE A 81 -6.15 -6.11 4.14
C ILE A 81 -6.88 -6.61 2.91
N GLY A 82 -7.05 -5.76 1.90
CA GLY A 82 -7.70 -6.12 0.65
C GLY A 82 -7.09 -5.40 -0.54
N ALA A 83 -6.88 -6.12 -1.66
CA ALA A 83 -6.41 -5.48 -2.88
C ALA A 83 -7.51 -4.62 -3.52
N LYS A 84 -7.23 -3.31 -3.65
CA LYS A 84 -8.13 -2.32 -4.24
C LYS A 84 -7.89 -2.07 -5.73
N GLY A 85 -6.84 -2.65 -6.30
CA GLY A 85 -6.55 -2.56 -7.73
C GLY A 85 -5.10 -2.17 -8.00
N SER A 86 -4.92 -1.31 -8.99
CA SER A 86 -3.59 -0.90 -9.46
C SER A 86 -3.41 0.61 -9.53
N TYR A 87 -2.16 1.06 -9.45
CA TYR A 87 -1.77 2.45 -9.63
C TYR A 87 -0.66 2.56 -10.67
N SER A 88 -0.60 3.70 -11.35
CA SER A 88 0.49 4.06 -12.24
C SER A 88 1.33 5.13 -11.58
N LEU A 89 2.66 4.94 -11.59
CA LEU A 89 3.61 5.93 -11.10
C LEU A 89 4.37 6.51 -12.28
N THR A 90 4.33 7.82 -12.41
CA THR A 90 5.06 8.57 -13.43
C THR A 90 6.03 9.51 -12.72
N GLN A 91 7.33 9.34 -12.97
CA GLN A 91 8.34 10.29 -12.51
C GLN A 91 8.41 11.44 -13.51
N ASN A 92 8.23 12.67 -13.04
CA ASN A 92 8.45 13.86 -13.86
C ASN A 92 9.93 14.22 -13.77
N GLU A 93 10.67 13.99 -14.86
CA GLU A 93 12.11 14.28 -14.95
C GLU A 93 12.42 15.78 -14.82
N GLU A 94 11.46 16.66 -15.14
CA GLU A 94 11.63 18.12 -15.07
C GLU A 94 11.64 18.68 -13.64
N ASP A 95 10.82 18.14 -12.74
CA ASP A 95 10.59 18.72 -11.40
C ASP A 95 11.01 17.79 -10.24
N SER A 96 11.57 16.61 -10.53
CA SER A 96 11.85 15.57 -9.51
C SER A 96 10.61 15.21 -8.66
N THR A 97 9.41 15.38 -9.23
CA THR A 97 8.14 15.06 -8.59
C THR A 97 7.56 13.78 -9.16
N ILE A 98 6.96 12.98 -8.29
CA ILE A 98 6.28 11.73 -8.64
C ILE A 98 4.78 11.98 -8.71
N SER A 99 4.18 11.66 -9.85
CA SER A 99 2.73 11.65 -10.04
C SER A 99 2.22 10.22 -9.91
N ILE A 100 1.23 10.03 -9.02
CA ILE A 100 0.59 8.74 -8.79
C ILE A 100 -0.85 8.84 -9.30
N ALA A 101 -1.21 7.96 -10.23
CA ALA A 101 -2.56 7.82 -10.75
C ALA A 101 -3.15 6.49 -10.29
N PHE A 102 -4.12 6.53 -9.37
CA PHE A 102 -4.85 5.34 -8.95
C PHE A 102 -5.87 4.96 -10.02
N LEU A 103 -5.72 3.76 -10.58
CA LEU A 103 -6.70 3.18 -11.49
C LEU A 103 -7.76 2.48 -10.63
N GLN A 104 -8.58 3.28 -9.95
CA GLN A 104 -9.78 2.75 -9.34
C GLN A 104 -10.76 2.41 -10.46
N GLU A 105 -11.15 1.15 -10.56
CA GLU A 105 -12.30 0.78 -11.37
C GLU A 105 -13.53 1.39 -10.68
N THR A 106 -13.91 2.60 -11.09
CA THR A 106 -15.18 3.19 -10.74
C THR A 106 -16.25 2.30 -11.36
N LEU A 107 -16.75 1.33 -10.61
CA LEU A 107 -18.03 0.69 -10.88
C LEU A 107 -19.05 1.81 -11.14
N PRO A 108 -19.61 1.92 -12.35
CA PRO A 108 -20.67 2.90 -12.59
C PRO A 108 -21.89 2.53 -11.72
N PRO A 109 -22.64 3.53 -11.25
CA PRO A 109 -23.88 3.31 -10.48
C PRO A 109 -24.97 2.59 -11.28
#